data_AF-A0A352SM94-F1
#
_entry.id   AF-A0A352SM94-F1
#
_cell.length_a   1.000
_cell.length_b   1.000
_cell.length_c   1.000
_cell.angle_alpha   90.00
_cell.angle_beta   90.00
_cell.angle_gamma   90.00
#
_symmetry.space_group_name_H-M   'P 1'
#
loop_
_entity.id
_entity.type
_entity.pdbx_description
1 polymer ?
#
loop_
_entity_poly.entity_id
_entity_poly.type
_entity_poly.pdbx_seq_one_letter_code
_entity_poly.pdbx_strand_id
1 'polypeptide(L)'
;MNPLPMNQSNSLSTLLFGLVITLLVAAGCNMEYKPKAKGSLDSILLVVDTTQHNASLVPAIREVFEQAIPHVPGYEPQYKMHIASFERESDLSVIENRTNVVIAAPLDEQTPTGSLVRSMLNESFEQNVRNGTSFAFPAKDVWARNQWVLV
;
A
#
# COMPACT_ATOMS: atom_id res chain seq x y z
N MET A 1 -53.83 -48.21 21.19
CA MET A 1 -52.57 -47.70 20.61
C MET A 1 -52.44 -46.23 20.99
N ASN A 2 -51.51 -45.88 21.89
CA ASN A 2 -51.16 -44.47 22.15
C ASN A 2 -50.03 -44.06 21.19
N PRO A 3 -50.12 -42.90 20.50
CA PRO A 3 -49.04 -42.42 19.65
C PRO A 3 -47.88 -41.89 20.51
N LEU A 4 -46.65 -42.23 20.13
CA LEU A 4 -45.42 -41.80 20.80
C LEU A 4 -45.23 -40.27 20.64
N PRO A 5 -44.71 -39.56 21.67
CA PRO A 5 -44.48 -38.13 21.58
C PRO A 5 -43.35 -37.81 20.60
N MET A 6 -43.68 -37.00 19.60
CA MET A 6 -42.75 -36.56 18.57
C MET A 6 -41.72 -35.58 19.16
N ASN A 7 -40.48 -35.86 18.82
CA ASN A 7 -39.23 -35.22 19.26
C ASN A 7 -39.13 -33.73 18.87
N GLN A 8 -39.73 -32.83 19.66
CA GLN A 8 -39.64 -31.37 19.47
C GLN A 8 -38.24 -30.79 19.74
N SER A 9 -37.43 -31.44 20.60
CA SER A 9 -36.13 -30.88 21.02
C SER A 9 -35.11 -30.79 19.87
N ASN A 10 -35.15 -31.77 18.94
CA ASN A 10 -34.21 -31.85 17.82
C ASN A 10 -34.47 -30.78 16.75
N SER A 11 -35.72 -30.31 16.61
CA SER A 11 -36.08 -29.25 15.65
C SER A 11 -35.62 -27.86 16.10
N LEU A 12 -35.63 -27.59 17.41
CA LEU A 12 -35.18 -26.30 17.95
C LEU A 12 -33.64 -26.21 17.93
N SER A 13 -32.97 -27.32 18.25
CA SER A 13 -31.51 -27.43 18.20
C SER A 13 -30.96 -27.27 16.78
N THR A 14 -31.62 -27.85 15.77
CA THR A 14 -31.21 -27.68 14.36
C THR A 14 -31.39 -26.25 13.84
N LEU A 15 -32.44 -25.54 14.25
CA LEU A 15 -32.63 -24.13 13.92
C LEU A 15 -31.57 -23.24 14.57
N LEU A 16 -31.24 -23.50 15.84
CA LEU A 16 -30.19 -22.78 16.56
C LEU A 16 -28.82 -22.99 15.91
N PHE A 17 -28.52 -24.22 15.52
CA PHE A 17 -27.26 -24.55 14.84
C PHE A 17 -27.16 -23.90 13.47
N GLY A 18 -28.26 -23.87 12.70
CA GLY A 18 -28.34 -23.15 11.44
C GLY A 18 -28.09 -21.64 11.61
N LEU A 19 -28.70 -21.02 12.61
CA LEU A 19 -28.53 -19.60 12.92
C LEU A 19 -27.08 -19.26 13.29
N VAL A 20 -26.43 -20.11 14.10
CA VAL A 20 -25.02 -19.94 14.50
C VAL A 20 -24.09 -20.03 13.29
N ILE A 21 -24.33 -20.97 12.37
CA ILE A 21 -23.56 -21.08 11.12
C ILE A 21 -23.75 -19.83 10.24
N THR A 22 -24.98 -19.32 10.11
CA THR A 22 -25.24 -18.10 9.33
C THR A 22 -24.53 -16.88 9.93
N LEU A 23 -24.53 -16.74 11.26
CA LEU A 23 -23.80 -15.66 11.95
C LEU A 23 -22.28 -15.77 11.77
N LEU A 24 -21.72 -16.99 11.80
CA LEU A 24 -20.29 -17.22 11.57
C LEU A 24 -19.88 -16.89 10.14
N VAL A 25 -20.70 -17.22 9.13
CA VAL A 25 -20.43 -16.88 7.73
C VAL A 25 -20.55 -15.37 7.49
N ALA A 26 -21.55 -14.71 8.10
CA ALA A 26 -21.72 -13.26 7.99
C ALA A 26 -20.56 -12.47 8.64
N ALA A 27 -19.99 -12.97 9.74
CA ALA A 27 -18.84 -12.34 10.40
C ALA A 27 -17.52 -12.46 9.63
N GLY A 28 -17.40 -13.43 8.70
CA GLY A 28 -16.17 -13.69 7.94
C GLY A 28 -15.96 -12.83 6.69
N CYS A 29 -16.95 -12.04 6.27
CA CYS A 29 -16.91 -11.31 4.99
C CYS A 29 -16.05 -10.02 4.99
N ASN A 30 -15.52 -9.58 6.14
CA ASN A 30 -14.71 -8.36 6.23
C ASN A 30 -13.20 -8.61 6.12
N MET A 31 -12.79 -9.66 5.40
CA MET A 31 -11.37 -9.90 5.16
C MET A 31 -10.95 -9.08 3.95
N GLU A 32 -10.37 -7.89 4.18
CA GLU A 32 -9.75 -7.08 3.14
C GLU A 32 -8.57 -7.85 2.50
N TYR A 33 -8.87 -8.59 1.44
CA TYR A 33 -7.86 -9.34 0.73
C TYR A 33 -7.02 -8.40 -0.14
N LYS A 34 -5.77 -8.16 0.28
CA LYS A 34 -4.77 -7.49 -0.54
C LYS A 34 -4.06 -8.49 -1.46
N PRO A 35 -3.93 -8.25 -2.78
CA PRO A 35 -3.15 -9.11 -3.66
C PRO A 35 -1.67 -9.11 -3.25
N LYS A 36 -0.88 -10.07 -3.73
CA LYS A 36 0.57 -10.05 -3.53
C LYS A 36 1.20 -9.00 -4.46
N ALA A 37 2.12 -8.21 -3.93
CA ALA A 37 2.90 -7.26 -4.73
C ALA A 37 3.73 -7.98 -5.81
N LYS A 38 3.98 -7.27 -6.91
CA LYS A 38 4.67 -7.72 -8.12
C LYS A 38 5.87 -6.81 -8.41
N GLY A 39 6.93 -7.40 -8.93
CA GLY A 39 8.17 -6.70 -9.25
C GLY A 39 9.32 -7.22 -8.41
N SER A 40 10.53 -6.89 -8.85
CA SER A 40 11.75 -7.36 -8.20
C SER A 40 12.03 -6.60 -6.91
N LEU A 41 12.69 -7.27 -5.96
CA LEU A 41 13.09 -6.67 -4.67
C LEU A 41 14.20 -5.63 -4.85
N ASP A 42 15.03 -5.77 -5.88
CA ASP A 42 16.12 -4.86 -6.25
C ASP A 42 15.64 -3.68 -7.11
N SER A 43 14.32 -3.48 -7.26
CA SER A 43 13.76 -2.44 -8.12
C SER A 43 12.86 -1.51 -7.34
N ILE A 44 12.98 -0.21 -7.60
CA ILE A 44 12.17 0.85 -6.99
C ILE A 44 11.40 1.57 -8.08
N LEU A 45 10.09 1.74 -7.89
CA LEU A 45 9.30 2.67 -8.68
C LEU A 45 9.28 4.03 -7.97
N LEU A 46 10.00 5.01 -8.51
CA LEU A 46 9.95 6.41 -8.08
C LEU A 46 8.80 7.12 -8.80
N VAL A 47 7.83 7.56 -8.04
CA VAL A 47 6.66 8.30 -8.49
C VAL A 47 6.85 9.75 -8.16
N VAL A 48 6.94 10.57 -9.19
CA VAL A 48 7.09 12.03 -9.10
C VAL A 48 6.15 12.68 -10.09
N ASP A 49 5.80 13.94 -9.87
CA ASP A 49 5.06 14.71 -10.86
C ASP A 49 5.91 14.98 -12.11
N THR A 50 5.42 15.75 -13.07
CA THR A 50 6.20 16.19 -14.25
C THR A 50 6.76 17.61 -14.10
N THR A 51 6.65 18.21 -12.90
CA THR A 51 7.00 19.62 -12.63
C THR A 51 8.52 19.87 -12.56
N GLN A 52 8.93 21.15 -12.65
CA GLN A 52 10.36 21.55 -12.66
C GLN A 52 11.13 21.15 -11.40
N HIS A 53 10.45 20.94 -10.27
CA HIS A 53 11.07 20.54 -9.00
C HIS A 53 11.74 19.15 -9.05
N ASN A 54 11.44 18.33 -10.06
CA ASN A 54 12.07 17.03 -10.25
C ASN A 54 13.55 17.08 -10.63
N ALA A 55 14.01 18.20 -11.19
CA ALA A 55 15.36 18.31 -11.75
C ALA A 55 16.45 18.09 -10.69
N SER A 56 16.19 18.46 -9.42
CA SER A 56 17.09 18.22 -8.29
C SER A 56 16.66 17.05 -7.41
N LEU A 57 15.36 16.78 -7.32
CA LEU A 57 14.81 15.71 -6.48
C LEU A 57 15.20 14.31 -6.98
N VAL A 58 15.02 14.04 -8.27
CA VAL A 58 15.29 12.72 -8.86
C VAL A 58 16.77 12.33 -8.72
N PRO A 59 17.75 13.21 -9.05
CA PRO A 59 19.17 12.91 -8.82
C PRO A 59 19.49 12.62 -7.35
N ALA A 60 18.95 13.41 -6.41
CA ALA A 60 19.19 13.22 -4.98
C ALA A 60 18.68 11.85 -4.49
N ILE A 61 17.49 11.43 -4.94
CA ILE A 61 16.94 10.12 -4.58
C ILE A 61 17.77 9.00 -5.23
N ARG A 62 18.22 9.16 -6.48
CA ARG A 62 19.12 8.20 -7.13
C ARG A 62 20.45 8.04 -6.40
N GLU A 63 21.03 9.12 -5.91
CA GLU A 63 22.28 9.08 -5.14
C GLU A 63 22.15 8.26 -3.85
N VAL A 64 20.96 8.22 -3.26
CA VAL A 64 20.68 7.42 -2.06
C VAL A 64 20.47 5.94 -2.41
N PHE A 65 19.67 5.64 -3.43
CA PHE A 65 19.22 4.26 -3.68
C PHE A 65 19.98 3.50 -4.77
N GLU A 66 20.58 4.18 -5.75
CA GLU A 66 21.34 3.55 -6.83
C GLU A 66 22.83 3.43 -6.51
N GLN A 67 23.22 3.50 -5.23
CA GLN A 67 24.62 3.35 -4.82
C GLN A 67 25.18 2.00 -5.26
N ALA A 68 26.45 1.97 -5.65
CA ALA A 68 27.10 0.72 -6.03
C ALA A 68 27.14 -0.26 -4.85
N ILE A 69 26.94 -1.55 -5.13
CA ILE A 69 27.11 -2.60 -4.12
C ILE A 69 28.61 -2.70 -3.79
N PRO A 70 29.00 -2.49 -2.51
CA PRO A 70 30.40 -2.58 -2.12
C PRO A 70 30.99 -3.96 -2.44
N HIS A 71 32.23 -3.98 -2.93
CA HIS A 71 33.01 -5.20 -3.19
C HIS A 71 32.53 -6.08 -4.36
N VAL A 72 31.58 -5.63 -5.19
CA VAL A 72 31.21 -6.30 -6.44
C VAL A 72 32.12 -5.83 -7.58
N PRO A 73 32.72 -6.73 -8.39
CA PRO A 73 33.46 -6.34 -9.59
C PRO A 73 32.50 -5.73 -10.64
N GLY A 74 32.69 -4.45 -10.96
CA GLY A 74 31.83 -3.71 -11.88
C GLY A 74 30.78 -2.86 -11.16
N TYR A 75 30.09 -2.00 -11.92
CA TYR A 75 29.02 -1.17 -11.36
C TYR A 75 27.69 -1.94 -11.38
N GLU A 76 27.21 -2.32 -10.20
CA GLU A 76 25.84 -2.80 -10.00
C GLU A 76 25.19 -1.95 -8.91
N PRO A 77 24.08 -1.24 -9.21
CA PRO A 77 23.40 -0.43 -8.21
C PRO A 77 22.63 -1.33 -7.23
N GLN A 78 22.57 -0.91 -5.96
CA GLN A 78 21.79 -1.60 -4.92
C GLN A 78 20.31 -1.72 -5.29
N TYR A 79 19.76 -0.68 -5.91
CA TYR A 79 18.43 -0.68 -6.50
C TYR A 79 18.43 -0.11 -7.90
N LYS A 80 17.62 -0.69 -8.79
CA LYS A 80 17.31 -0.14 -10.11
C LYS A 80 16.08 0.76 -9.99
N MET A 81 16.22 2.04 -10.34
CA MET A 81 15.12 2.98 -10.23
C MET A 81 14.39 3.16 -11.56
N HIS A 82 13.07 2.99 -11.52
CA HIS A 82 12.18 3.32 -12.61
C HIS A 82 11.37 4.54 -12.22
N ILE A 83 11.31 5.55 -13.09
CA ILE A 83 10.55 6.77 -12.84
C ILE A 83 9.19 6.62 -13.51
N ALA A 84 8.14 6.94 -12.78
CA ALA A 84 6.79 7.08 -13.32
C ALA A 84 6.19 8.41 -12.84
N SER A 85 5.31 8.95 -13.68
CA SER A 85 4.39 10.01 -13.31
C SER A 85 2.99 9.54 -13.65
N PHE A 86 1.98 10.11 -13.00
CA PHE A 86 0.59 9.87 -13.33
C PHE A 86 -0.16 11.19 -13.44
N GLU A 87 -1.07 11.26 -14.40
CA GLU A 87 -1.90 12.44 -14.63
C GLU A 87 -3.32 12.25 -14.08
N ARG A 88 -3.75 10.99 -13.93
CA ARG A 88 -5.10 10.61 -13.46
C ARG A 88 -5.00 9.55 -12.37
N GLU A 89 -5.92 9.58 -11.42
CA GLU A 89 -6.00 8.57 -10.35
C GLU A 89 -6.18 7.14 -10.88
N SER A 90 -6.82 6.96 -12.05
CA SER A 90 -6.96 5.65 -12.68
C SER A 90 -5.61 4.98 -13.01
N ASP A 91 -4.54 5.77 -13.11
CA ASP A 91 -3.21 5.29 -13.44
C ASP A 91 -2.46 4.79 -12.18
N LEU A 92 -3.04 4.93 -10.98
CA LEU A 92 -2.49 4.44 -9.71
C LEU A 92 -2.37 2.90 -9.65
N SER A 93 -3.11 2.17 -10.48
CA SER A 93 -2.98 0.70 -10.57
C SER A 93 -1.54 0.23 -10.85
N VAL A 94 -0.70 1.10 -11.45
CA VAL A 94 0.73 0.87 -11.69
C VAL A 94 1.55 0.87 -10.40
N ILE A 95 1.16 1.63 -9.37
CA ILE A 95 1.84 1.72 -8.07
C ILE A 95 1.31 0.66 -7.09
N GLU A 96 0.00 0.39 -7.11
CA GLU A 96 -0.69 -0.46 -6.14
C GLU A 96 -0.11 -1.88 -6.11
N ASN A 97 0.33 -2.37 -7.25
CA ASN A 97 0.85 -3.72 -7.40
C ASN A 97 2.37 -3.82 -7.28
N ARG A 98 3.11 -2.77 -6.92
CA ARG A 98 4.58 -2.77 -6.92
C ARG A 98 5.16 -3.13 -5.56
N THR A 99 6.26 -3.88 -5.57
CA THR A 99 6.95 -4.32 -4.35
C THR A 99 7.60 -3.17 -3.58
N ASN A 100 8.34 -2.28 -4.25
CA ASN A 100 8.94 -1.10 -3.63
C ASN A 100 8.54 0.16 -4.41
N VAL A 101 7.97 1.14 -3.72
CA VAL A 101 7.51 2.41 -4.29
C VAL A 101 8.05 3.56 -3.45
N VAL A 102 8.58 4.58 -4.09
CA VAL A 102 8.89 5.88 -3.48
C VAL A 102 7.98 6.90 -4.14
N ILE A 103 7.23 7.67 -3.38
CA ILE A 103 6.32 8.71 -3.87
C ILE A 103 6.85 10.02 -3.34
N ALA A 104 7.27 10.93 -4.21
CA ALA A 104 7.86 12.19 -3.80
C ALA A 104 7.19 13.37 -4.52
N ALA A 105 6.55 14.25 -3.75
CA ALA A 105 5.95 15.47 -4.26
C ALA A 105 5.94 16.57 -3.17
N PRO A 106 6.01 17.85 -3.55
CA PRO A 106 5.78 18.96 -2.63
C PRO A 106 4.34 18.93 -2.08
N LEU A 107 4.17 19.24 -0.78
CA LEU A 107 2.84 19.24 -0.13
C LEU A 107 1.95 20.41 -0.57
N ASP A 108 2.55 21.51 -1.00
CA ASP A 108 1.89 22.75 -1.41
C ASP A 108 1.43 22.76 -2.87
N GLU A 109 1.91 21.82 -3.67
CA GLU A 109 1.50 21.68 -5.06
C GLU A 109 0.13 20.98 -5.21
N GLN A 110 -0.69 21.51 -6.12
CA GLN A 110 -1.97 20.93 -6.52
C GLN A 110 -1.78 19.96 -7.69
N THR A 111 -0.87 19.01 -7.52
CA THR A 111 -0.61 17.95 -8.49
C THR A 111 -1.30 16.64 -8.06
N PRO A 112 -1.53 15.70 -8.98
CA PRO A 112 -2.03 14.37 -8.63
C PRO A 112 -1.13 13.66 -7.61
N THR A 113 0.20 13.73 -7.75
CA THR A 113 1.12 13.08 -6.80
C THR A 113 1.12 13.80 -5.45
N GLY A 114 1.14 15.14 -5.42
CA GLY A 114 1.01 15.90 -4.18
C GLY A 114 -0.31 15.64 -3.44
N SER A 115 -1.41 15.45 -4.18
CA SER A 115 -2.70 15.07 -3.61
C SER A 115 -2.66 13.67 -2.99
N LEU A 116 -2.02 12.71 -3.67
CA LEU A 116 -1.81 11.37 -3.13
C LEU A 116 -0.99 11.40 -1.84
N VAL A 117 0.15 12.10 -1.85
CA VAL A 117 1.00 12.28 -0.65
C VAL A 117 0.17 12.83 0.51
N ARG A 118 -0.60 13.91 0.29
CA ARG A 118 -1.46 14.50 1.32
C ARG A 118 -2.52 13.52 1.84
N SER A 119 -3.11 12.69 0.98
CA SER A 119 -4.10 11.68 1.38
C SER A 119 -3.51 10.56 2.26
N MET A 120 -2.20 10.32 2.16
CA MET A 120 -1.50 9.29 2.93
C MET A 120 -1.00 9.81 4.30
N LEU A 121 -0.90 11.13 4.47
CA LEU A 121 -0.52 11.76 5.73
C LEU A 121 -1.74 12.01 6.61
N ASN A 122 -1.59 11.84 7.92
CA ASN A 122 -2.57 12.33 8.89
C ASN A 122 -2.27 13.80 9.27
N GLU A 123 -3.23 14.50 9.89
CA GLU A 123 -3.08 15.92 10.24
C GLU A 123 -1.84 16.22 11.11
N SER A 124 -1.48 15.31 12.01
CA SER A 124 -0.28 15.47 12.87
C SER A 124 1.03 15.34 12.08
N PHE A 125 1.08 14.50 11.05
CA PHE A 125 2.25 14.35 10.20
C PHE A 125 2.41 15.49 9.22
N GLU A 126 1.31 16.02 8.67
CA GLU A 126 1.37 17.20 7.82
C GLU A 126 2.03 18.37 8.57
N GLN A 127 1.68 18.57 9.84
CA GLN A 127 2.34 19.58 10.68
C GLN A 127 3.83 19.28 10.89
N ASN A 128 4.21 18.01 11.13
CA ASN A 128 5.62 17.64 11.31
C ASN A 128 6.47 17.87 10.05
N VAL A 129 5.91 17.59 8.86
CA VAL A 129 6.58 17.87 7.58
C VAL A 129 6.70 19.37 7.36
N ARG A 130 5.64 20.15 7.62
CA ARG A 130 5.65 21.61 7.52
C ARG A 130 6.64 22.26 8.50
N ASN A 131 6.80 21.69 9.68
CA ASN A 131 7.75 22.14 10.70
C ASN A 131 9.20 21.66 10.45
N GLY A 132 9.44 20.88 9.39
CA GLY A 132 10.78 20.39 9.03
C GLY A 132 11.33 19.34 9.97
N THR A 133 10.47 18.60 10.68
CA THR A 133 10.88 17.61 11.70
C THR A 133 10.82 16.17 11.21
N SER A 134 10.10 15.90 10.11
CA SER A 134 10.03 14.60 9.46
C SER A 134 9.85 14.79 7.95
N PHE A 135 10.63 14.10 7.12
CA PHE A 135 10.67 14.31 5.66
C PHE A 135 10.38 13.06 4.84
N ALA A 136 10.23 11.90 5.49
CA ALA A 136 9.98 10.64 4.84
C ALA A 136 9.22 9.69 5.76
N PHE A 137 8.20 9.02 5.23
CA PHE A 137 7.33 8.12 5.96
C PHE A 137 7.29 6.72 5.31
N PRO A 138 7.84 5.70 5.96
CA PRO A 138 7.72 4.33 5.48
C PRO A 138 6.35 3.76 5.85
N ALA A 139 5.66 3.21 4.85
CA ALA A 139 4.43 2.47 4.99
C ALA A 139 4.59 1.05 4.39
N LYS A 140 3.87 0.09 4.95
CA LYS A 140 3.91 -1.30 4.53
C LYS A 140 2.52 -1.81 4.21
N ASP A 141 2.43 -2.66 3.19
CA ASP A 141 1.21 -3.35 2.78
C ASP A 141 0.04 -2.40 2.52
N VAL A 142 0.31 -1.23 1.92
CA VAL A 142 -0.68 -0.17 1.66
C VAL A 142 -1.78 -0.71 0.75
N TRP A 143 -1.42 -1.21 -0.44
CA TRP A 143 -2.35 -1.74 -1.42
C TRP A 143 -2.17 -3.25 -1.66
N ALA A 144 -0.93 -3.74 -1.58
CA ALA A 144 -0.60 -5.14 -1.82
C ALA A 144 0.25 -5.73 -0.68
N ARG A 145 0.14 -7.04 -0.43
CA ARG A 145 1.00 -7.74 0.55
C ARG A 145 2.46 -7.81 0.07
N ASN A 146 3.38 -7.64 1.01
CA ASN A 146 4.83 -7.50 0.81
C ASN A 146 5.22 -6.24 0.02
N GLN A 147 4.43 -5.17 0.17
CA GLN A 147 4.72 -3.89 -0.45
C GLN A 147 5.38 -2.95 0.56
N TRP A 148 6.41 -2.24 0.11
CA TRP A 148 7.05 -1.14 0.82
C TRP A 148 6.80 0.16 0.07
N VAL A 149 6.27 1.15 0.77
CA VAL A 149 6.02 2.49 0.24
C VAL A 149 6.80 3.48 1.09
N LEU A 150 7.55 4.36 0.46
CA LEU A 150 8.14 5.53 1.10
C LEU A 150 7.46 6.76 0.51
N VAL A 151 6.94 7.62 1.37
CA VAL A 151 6.34 8.91 1.00
C VAL A 151 7.19 10.04 1.55
#